data_AF-A0A1F3T1G4-F1
#
_entry.id   AF-A0A1F3T1G4-F1
#
_cell.length_a   1.000
_cell.length_b   1.000
_cell.length_c   1.000
_cell.angle_alpha   90.00
_cell.angle_beta   90.00
_cell.angle_gamma   90.00
#
_symmetry.space_group_name_H-M   'P 1'
#
loop_
_entity.id
_entity.type
_entity.pdbx_description
1 polymer ?
#
loop_
_entity_poly.entity_id
_entity_poly.type
_entity_poly.pdbx_seq_one_letter_code
_entity_poly.pdbx_strand_id
1 'polypeptide(L)'
;MMKPRFHSRSGLAFTALALCHSQFASGNESLNQLCAKYDVSDAVTLAADGSYQIDPSELDYRVLANYRQKRASTSDLLSDYALAATSMTVPKKIWWVMRKKPHKIEISNREVHEAYPCAREIFSIQPREYFELIDEPKSWIPSEKELAVIDALPVSETARHLLLEKYFSGKIGLEGDLNPIRVKEAARMFEQVIYEEWRDNGLEAKFGREHKWSREFSRHAQQFSPISDFSKLLVAMSRGVTDIYMTTEKEADLRRFILEQPFRASGNGMTLDQLFRASYRLSEGNVYLALLTIQNVLAIQWRDQNRESLSSTLRFSPIVNYFGKGADHYGSWYHLFGITLYGYTRSLLSAKWVAYVESAGSHVLFSFEKETQEDHINAKGAKLGTLLRKIVKKKTYMNSSDDPGVLVPQYYLNLNEDFTARLTQLARKLERKR
;
A
#
# COMPACT_ATOMS: atom_id res chain seq x y z
N MET A 1 31.59 -7.25 -23.54
CA MET A 1 30.41 -7.61 -22.71
C MET A 1 30.67 -8.97 -22.08
N MET A 2 31.28 -8.97 -20.89
CA MET A 2 31.66 -10.18 -20.16
C MET A 2 30.51 -10.65 -19.27
N LYS A 3 30.16 -11.93 -19.36
CA LYS A 3 29.37 -12.64 -18.34
C LYS A 3 30.32 -13.05 -17.21
N PRO A 4 29.95 -12.96 -15.93
CA PRO A 4 30.71 -13.62 -14.89
C PRO A 4 30.46 -15.14 -14.98
N ARG A 5 31.55 -15.91 -15.10
CA ARG A 5 31.56 -17.37 -14.86
C ARG A 5 32.16 -17.57 -13.47
N PHE A 6 31.47 -18.29 -12.59
CA PHE A 6 32.05 -18.78 -11.34
C PHE A 6 32.83 -20.07 -11.62
N HIS A 7 34.05 -20.13 -11.08
CA HIS A 7 34.94 -21.28 -11.17
C HIS A 7 34.52 -22.37 -10.17
N SER A 8 34.27 -23.57 -10.69
CA SER A 8 34.22 -24.80 -9.90
C SER A 8 35.63 -25.21 -9.46
N ARG A 9 35.82 -25.46 -8.15
CA ARG A 9 36.94 -26.28 -7.66
C ARG A 9 36.43 -27.65 -7.25
N SER A 10 37.18 -28.66 -7.68
CA SER A 10 37.02 -30.09 -7.45
C SER A 10 37.65 -30.54 -6.11
N GLY A 11 37.17 -31.66 -5.56
CA GLY A 11 37.94 -32.43 -4.56
C GLY A 11 37.16 -33.39 -3.64
N LEU A 12 36.92 -34.61 -4.14
CA LEU A 12 37.00 -35.93 -3.46
C LEU A 12 36.35 -36.20 -2.07
N ALA A 13 35.35 -37.10 -2.14
CA ALA A 13 35.16 -38.35 -1.38
C ALA A 13 35.16 -38.38 0.16
N PHE A 14 33.98 -38.71 0.73
CA PHE A 14 33.86 -39.68 1.82
C PHE A 14 32.56 -40.48 1.66
N THR A 15 32.69 -41.80 1.64
CA THR A 15 31.59 -42.78 1.66
C THR A 15 31.46 -43.35 3.08
N ALA A 16 30.24 -43.74 3.44
CA ALA A 16 29.80 -44.49 4.62
C ALA A 16 29.39 -43.68 5.87
N LEU A 17 28.07 -43.55 6.09
CA LEU A 17 27.35 -44.46 6.99
C LEU A 17 25.85 -44.41 6.68
N ALA A 18 25.26 -45.59 6.52
CA ALA A 18 23.84 -45.79 6.29
C ALA A 18 23.11 -46.10 7.60
N LEU A 19 21.79 -45.90 7.56
CA LEU A 19 20.77 -46.54 8.41
C LEU A 19 20.55 -45.95 9.81
N CYS A 20 19.90 -44.81 9.85
CA CYS A 20 18.79 -44.59 10.79
C CYS A 20 17.99 -43.37 10.30
N HIS A 21 16.83 -43.58 9.66
CA HIS A 21 15.67 -42.65 9.52
C HIS A 21 14.76 -43.13 8.38
N SER A 22 14.10 -44.27 8.57
CA SER A 22 13.05 -44.74 7.67
C SER A 22 11.74 -44.88 8.45
N GLN A 23 11.14 -43.75 8.85
CA GLN A 23 9.76 -43.74 9.36
C GLN A 23 9.06 -42.36 9.37
N PHE A 24 9.37 -41.48 8.39
CA PHE A 24 8.60 -40.23 8.15
C PHE A 24 8.34 -39.96 6.64
N ALA A 25 8.41 -40.98 5.80
CA ALA A 25 8.42 -40.85 4.34
C ALA A 25 7.04 -41.12 3.68
N SER A 26 6.00 -40.36 4.06
CA SER A 26 4.75 -40.34 3.27
C SER A 26 4.11 -38.96 3.12
N GLY A 27 4.91 -37.88 3.23
CA GLY A 27 4.42 -36.50 3.03
C GLY A 27 5.38 -35.51 2.35
N ASN A 28 6.66 -35.84 2.18
CA ASN A 28 7.65 -34.93 1.58
C ASN A 28 8.09 -35.45 0.22
N GLU A 29 7.64 -34.84 -0.88
CA GLU A 29 8.58 -34.62 -1.97
C GLU A 29 9.81 -33.96 -1.35
N SER A 30 11.00 -34.54 -1.51
CA SER A 30 12.20 -33.98 -0.88
C SER A 30 12.31 -32.49 -1.29
N LEU A 31 12.65 -31.58 -0.37
CA LEU A 31 12.82 -30.15 -0.67
C LEU A 31 13.63 -29.94 -1.97
N ASN A 32 14.63 -30.79 -2.21
CA ASN A 32 15.43 -30.84 -3.43
C ASN A 32 14.61 -31.05 -4.72
N GLN A 33 13.56 -31.86 -4.70
CA GLN A 33 12.64 -32.05 -5.84
C GLN A 33 11.75 -30.82 -6.04
N LEU A 34 11.14 -30.30 -4.96
CA LEU A 34 10.28 -29.10 -5.00
C LEU A 34 11.04 -27.86 -5.47
N CYS A 35 12.29 -27.74 -5.06
CA CYS A 35 13.13 -26.60 -5.32
C CYS A 35 14.17 -26.83 -6.42
N ALA A 36 14.17 -27.95 -7.16
CA ALA A 36 15.21 -28.29 -8.13
C ALA A 36 15.49 -27.20 -9.20
N LYS A 37 14.51 -26.34 -9.48
CA LYS A 37 14.59 -25.24 -10.46
C LYS A 37 15.14 -23.92 -9.88
N TYR A 38 15.25 -23.83 -8.57
CA TYR A 38 15.60 -22.62 -7.82
C TYR A 38 16.83 -22.98 -7.01
N ASP A 39 17.97 -22.39 -7.34
CA ASP A 39 19.25 -22.68 -6.69
C ASP A 39 19.14 -22.40 -5.18
N VAL A 40 18.89 -23.43 -4.36
CA VAL A 40 18.63 -23.30 -2.91
C VAL A 40 19.56 -24.17 -2.06
N SER A 41 20.39 -25.03 -2.68
CA SER A 41 21.19 -26.02 -1.95
C SER A 41 22.20 -25.40 -1.00
N ASP A 42 22.79 -24.27 -1.39
CA ASP A 42 23.78 -23.56 -0.58
C ASP A 42 23.12 -22.53 0.36
N ALA A 43 21.85 -22.20 0.10
CA ALA A 43 21.09 -21.19 0.81
C ALA A 43 20.32 -21.74 2.02
N VAL A 44 20.12 -23.06 2.11
CA VAL A 44 19.26 -23.68 3.14
C VAL A 44 19.99 -24.84 3.80
N THR A 45 20.19 -24.76 5.11
CA THR A 45 20.74 -25.85 5.93
C THR A 45 19.74 -26.27 6.99
N LEU A 46 19.55 -27.59 7.16
CA LEU A 46 18.66 -28.11 8.20
C LEU A 46 19.40 -28.11 9.54
N ALA A 47 18.91 -27.31 10.50
CA ALA A 47 19.42 -27.30 11.86
C ALA A 47 19.02 -28.57 12.62
N ALA A 48 19.70 -28.82 13.73
CA ALA A 48 19.48 -30.01 14.55
C ALA A 48 18.07 -30.11 15.16
N ASP A 49 17.35 -28.99 15.28
CA ASP A 49 15.97 -28.91 15.78
C ASP A 49 14.91 -29.10 14.68
N GLY A 50 15.34 -29.38 13.44
CA GLY A 50 14.46 -29.53 12.28
C GLY A 50 14.03 -28.21 11.63
N SER A 51 14.51 -27.06 12.11
CA SER A 51 14.31 -25.78 11.45
C SER A 51 15.30 -25.57 10.31
N TYR A 52 14.92 -24.79 9.30
CA TYR A 52 15.84 -24.37 8.25
C TYR A 52 16.59 -23.10 8.66
N GLN A 53 17.92 -23.16 8.67
CA GLN A 53 18.78 -21.98 8.64
C GLN A 53 18.91 -21.51 7.19
N ILE A 54 18.56 -20.26 6.95
CA ILE A 54 18.43 -19.69 5.61
C ILE A 54 19.48 -18.58 5.46
N ASP A 55 20.33 -18.70 4.45
CA ASP A 55 21.12 -17.59 3.92
C ASP A 55 20.38 -16.92 2.76
N PRO A 56 19.74 -15.76 2.99
CA PRO A 56 18.96 -15.11 1.96
C PRO A 56 19.78 -14.47 0.83
N SER A 57 21.11 -14.35 0.94
CA SER A 57 21.90 -13.82 -0.18
C SER A 57 22.03 -14.80 -1.34
N GLU A 58 21.91 -16.10 -1.05
CA GLU A 58 22.06 -17.17 -2.03
C GLU A 58 20.70 -17.66 -2.57
N LEU A 59 19.57 -17.19 -2.02
CA LEU A 59 18.25 -17.60 -2.48
C LEU A 59 17.86 -16.97 -3.82
N ASP A 60 17.29 -17.78 -4.71
CA ASP A 60 16.66 -17.29 -5.93
C ASP A 60 15.56 -16.25 -5.64
N TYR A 61 15.57 -15.14 -6.36
CA TYR A 61 14.62 -14.04 -6.14
C TYR A 61 13.15 -14.48 -6.26
N ARG A 62 12.83 -15.52 -7.05
CA ARG A 62 11.47 -16.05 -7.22
C ARG A 62 10.99 -16.73 -5.96
N VAL A 63 11.88 -17.41 -5.24
CA VAL A 63 11.59 -17.97 -3.92
C VAL A 63 11.42 -16.82 -2.93
N LEU A 64 12.39 -15.91 -2.84
CA LEU A 64 12.34 -14.74 -1.96
C LEU A 64 11.08 -13.88 -2.16
N ALA A 65 10.59 -13.74 -3.39
CA ALA A 65 9.40 -12.95 -3.71
C ALA A 65 8.11 -13.43 -3.02
N ASN A 66 8.11 -14.68 -2.52
CA ASN A 66 7.00 -15.27 -1.80
C ASN A 66 7.16 -15.15 -0.27
N TYR A 67 8.30 -14.65 0.23
CA TYR A 67 8.50 -14.41 1.65
C TYR A 67 7.57 -13.29 2.15
N ARG A 68 7.03 -13.50 3.36
CA ARG A 68 6.24 -12.51 4.10
C ARG A 68 6.76 -12.46 5.53
N GLN A 69 6.92 -11.25 6.07
CA GLN A 69 7.30 -11.08 7.46
C GLN A 69 6.16 -11.56 8.37
N LYS A 70 6.46 -12.50 9.27
CA LYS A 70 5.46 -13.12 10.15
C LYS A 70 5.19 -12.37 11.45
N ARG A 71 6.20 -11.66 11.96
CA ARG A 71 6.13 -10.98 13.27
C ARG A 71 6.54 -9.53 13.13
N ALA A 72 5.97 -8.66 13.96
CA ALA A 72 6.31 -7.25 13.99
C ALA A 72 7.77 -7.09 14.41
N SER A 73 8.60 -6.64 13.48
CA SER A 73 10.00 -6.36 13.72
C SER A 73 10.48 -5.24 12.83
N THR A 74 11.13 -4.26 13.44
CA THR A 74 11.75 -3.13 12.73
C THR A 74 12.92 -3.52 11.83
N SER A 75 13.39 -4.76 11.92
CA SER A 75 14.50 -5.32 11.15
C SER A 75 14.24 -6.81 10.94
N ASP A 76 14.23 -7.25 9.69
CA ASP A 76 14.03 -8.65 9.33
C ASP A 76 14.85 -8.95 8.07
N LEU A 77 15.84 -9.82 8.21
CA LEU A 77 16.86 -10.04 7.19
C LEU A 77 16.24 -10.60 5.89
N LEU A 78 15.34 -11.57 6.03
CA LEU A 78 14.63 -12.17 4.89
C LEU A 78 13.77 -11.13 4.16
N SER A 79 13.04 -10.29 4.89
CA SER A 79 12.30 -9.16 4.31
C SER A 79 13.22 -8.20 3.57
N ASP A 80 14.40 -7.93 4.11
CA ASP A 80 15.34 -6.98 3.48
C ASP A 80 15.81 -7.50 2.12
N TYR A 81 16.28 -8.75 2.07
CA TYR A 81 16.69 -9.40 0.83
C TYR A 81 15.53 -9.58 -0.15
N ALA A 82 14.37 -10.03 0.32
CA ALA A 82 13.20 -10.22 -0.52
C ALA A 82 12.73 -8.90 -1.13
N LEU A 83 12.63 -7.83 -0.35
CA LEU A 83 12.27 -6.50 -0.83
C LEU A 83 13.31 -5.98 -1.83
N ALA A 84 14.61 -6.08 -1.53
CA ALA A 84 15.67 -5.61 -2.41
C ALA A 84 15.69 -6.38 -3.74
N ALA A 85 15.76 -7.71 -3.69
CA ALA A 85 15.81 -8.58 -4.86
C ALA A 85 14.59 -8.38 -5.78
N THR A 86 13.39 -8.33 -5.20
CA THR A 86 12.18 -8.12 -6.01
C THR A 86 12.08 -6.70 -6.56
N SER A 87 12.68 -5.69 -5.91
CA SER A 87 12.71 -4.31 -6.40
C SER A 87 13.66 -4.14 -7.58
N MET A 88 14.75 -4.91 -7.64
CA MET A 88 15.66 -4.95 -8.78
C MET A 88 14.97 -5.38 -10.08
N THR A 89 13.83 -6.07 -10.00
CA THR A 89 13.05 -6.47 -11.18
C THR A 89 12.17 -5.35 -11.75
N VAL A 90 11.91 -4.29 -10.97
CA VAL A 90 10.96 -3.21 -11.34
C VAL A 90 11.38 -2.45 -12.59
N PRO A 91 12.64 -1.98 -12.75
CA PRO A 91 13.05 -1.29 -13.97
C PRO A 91 12.84 -2.13 -15.24
N LYS A 92 13.09 -3.45 -15.14
CA LYS A 92 12.88 -4.39 -16.24
C LYS A 92 11.39 -4.51 -16.60
N LYS A 93 10.50 -4.56 -15.60
CA LYS A 93 9.04 -4.60 -15.81
C LYS A 93 8.54 -3.29 -16.42
N ILE A 94 8.98 -2.13 -15.94
CA ILE A 94 8.65 -0.81 -16.53
C ILE A 94 9.09 -0.78 -17.99
N TRP A 95 10.30 -1.23 -18.30
CA TRP A 95 10.78 -1.31 -19.68
C TRP A 95 9.92 -2.22 -20.57
N TRP A 96 9.40 -3.34 -20.04
CA TRP A 96 8.45 -4.18 -20.76
C TRP A 96 7.10 -3.49 -21.03
N VAL A 97 6.57 -2.74 -20.06
CA VAL A 97 5.35 -1.93 -20.23
C VAL A 97 5.56 -0.90 -21.33
N MET A 98 6.65 -0.11 -21.26
CA MET A 98 6.97 0.91 -22.28
C MET A 98 7.14 0.31 -23.69
N ARG A 99 7.61 -0.94 -23.78
CA ARG A 99 7.76 -1.68 -25.05
C ARG A 99 6.51 -2.45 -25.47
N LYS A 100 5.38 -2.29 -24.76
CA LYS A 100 4.11 -3.01 -24.98
C LYS A 100 4.30 -4.54 -25.02
N LYS A 101 5.05 -5.09 -24.05
CA LYS A 101 5.32 -6.54 -23.90
C LYS A 101 4.68 -7.13 -22.62
N PRO A 102 3.34 -7.09 -22.48
CA PRO A 102 2.66 -7.56 -21.26
C PRO A 102 2.91 -9.05 -20.98
N HIS A 103 3.01 -9.89 -22.01
CA HIS A 103 3.31 -11.32 -21.89
C HIS A 103 4.60 -11.61 -21.09
N LYS A 104 5.61 -10.72 -21.10
CA LYS A 104 6.83 -10.91 -20.31
C LYS A 104 6.60 -10.70 -18.82
N ILE A 105 5.69 -9.79 -18.46
CA ILE A 105 5.27 -9.57 -17.08
C ILE A 105 4.50 -10.79 -16.60
N GLU A 106 3.59 -11.31 -17.42
CA GLU A 106 2.84 -12.54 -17.13
C GLU A 106 3.76 -13.75 -16.92
N ILE A 107 4.75 -13.96 -17.79
CA ILE A 107 5.76 -15.02 -17.63
C ILE A 107 6.51 -14.83 -16.31
N SER A 108 7.00 -13.62 -16.02
CA SER A 108 7.74 -13.34 -14.79
C SER A 108 6.88 -13.56 -13.54
N ASN A 109 5.59 -13.20 -13.57
CA ASN A 109 4.68 -13.41 -12.45
C ASN A 109 4.36 -14.90 -12.28
N ARG A 110 4.19 -15.64 -13.39
CA ARG A 110 4.01 -17.08 -13.39
C ARG A 110 5.22 -17.80 -12.80
N GLU A 111 6.44 -17.42 -13.16
CA GLU A 111 7.66 -18.01 -12.59
C GLU A 111 7.79 -17.80 -11.08
N VAL A 112 7.36 -16.63 -10.58
CA VAL A 112 7.27 -16.37 -9.13
C VAL A 112 6.21 -17.25 -8.48
N HIS A 113 5.06 -17.41 -9.12
CA HIS A 113 3.99 -18.28 -8.63
C HIS A 113 4.38 -19.76 -8.63
N GLU A 114 5.09 -20.23 -9.65
CA GLU A 114 5.64 -21.59 -9.73
C GLU A 114 6.65 -21.87 -8.60
N ALA A 115 7.33 -20.84 -8.08
CA ALA A 115 8.25 -20.98 -6.94
C ALA A 115 7.53 -21.06 -5.59
N TYR A 116 6.21 -20.83 -5.55
CA TYR A 116 5.43 -20.79 -4.31
C TYR A 116 5.49 -22.10 -3.49
N PRO A 117 5.38 -23.31 -4.06
CA PRO A 117 5.50 -24.55 -3.28
C PRO A 117 6.87 -24.69 -2.59
N CYS A 118 7.96 -24.32 -3.27
CA CYS A 118 9.30 -24.30 -2.70
C CYS A 118 9.41 -23.27 -1.56
N ALA A 119 8.95 -22.04 -1.80
CA ALA A 119 8.95 -20.99 -0.79
C ALA A 119 8.06 -21.33 0.43
N ARG A 120 6.93 -22.00 0.20
CA ARG A 120 6.02 -22.45 1.26
C ARG A 120 6.72 -23.40 2.22
N GLU A 121 7.52 -24.33 1.69
CA GLU A 121 8.30 -25.26 2.48
C GLU A 121 9.40 -24.53 3.26
N ILE A 122 10.22 -23.73 2.57
CA ILE A 122 11.38 -23.02 3.17
C ILE A 122 10.94 -22.04 4.26
N PHE A 123 9.91 -21.23 4.00
CA PHE A 123 9.45 -20.20 4.93
C PHE A 123 8.31 -20.67 5.84
N SER A 124 7.87 -21.92 5.73
CA SER A 124 6.73 -22.49 6.44
C SER A 124 5.46 -21.63 6.30
N ILE A 125 5.11 -21.22 5.07
CA ILE A 125 3.96 -20.35 4.80
C ILE A 125 2.67 -21.15 4.99
N GLN A 126 1.73 -20.65 5.78
CA GLN A 126 0.44 -21.33 5.96
C GLN A 126 -0.56 -20.90 4.86
N PRO A 127 -1.31 -21.83 4.22
CA PRO A 127 -2.29 -21.49 3.18
C PRO A 127 -3.39 -20.51 3.63
N ARG A 128 -3.63 -20.39 4.94
CA ARG A 128 -4.64 -19.50 5.54
C ARG A 128 -4.11 -18.15 6.02
N GLU A 129 -2.81 -17.86 5.84
CA GLU A 129 -2.27 -16.52 6.09
C GLU A 129 -2.67 -15.50 5.00
N TYR A 130 -3.35 -15.97 3.95
CA TYR A 130 -4.06 -15.09 3.03
C TYR A 130 -5.38 -14.71 3.69
N PHE A 131 -5.41 -13.48 4.22
CA PHE A 131 -6.60 -12.77 4.66
C PHE A 131 -7.82 -13.24 3.86
N GLU A 132 -8.80 -13.89 4.51
CA GLU A 132 -10.02 -14.28 3.82
C GLU A 132 -10.61 -13.02 3.16
N LEU A 133 -10.60 -13.04 1.83
CA LEU A 133 -11.20 -12.04 0.96
C LEU A 133 -12.72 -12.22 1.04
N ILE A 134 -13.30 -11.92 2.20
CA ILE A 134 -14.73 -11.69 2.32
C ILE A 134 -15.00 -10.26 1.86
N ASP A 135 -14.78 -10.02 0.57
CA ASP A 135 -15.16 -8.78 -0.09
C ASP A 135 -15.98 -9.18 -1.31
N GLU A 136 -17.28 -9.41 -1.10
CA GLU A 136 -18.21 -9.56 -2.21
C GLU A 136 -18.24 -8.23 -2.99
N PRO A 137 -17.91 -8.24 -4.29
CA PRO A 137 -17.91 -7.03 -5.08
C PRO A 137 -19.33 -6.46 -5.13
N LYS A 138 -19.53 -5.25 -4.62
CA LYS A 138 -20.80 -4.54 -4.78
C LYS A 138 -20.76 -3.70 -6.05
N SER A 139 -21.87 -3.70 -6.78
CA SER A 139 -22.06 -2.77 -7.89
C SER A 139 -21.95 -1.34 -7.38
N TRP A 140 -21.22 -0.49 -8.11
CA TRP A 140 -21.21 0.95 -7.88
C TRP A 140 -22.65 1.49 -7.89
N ILE A 141 -23.03 2.25 -6.87
CA ILE A 141 -24.33 2.88 -6.74
C ILE A 141 -24.13 4.39 -6.92
N PRO A 142 -24.80 5.03 -7.88
CA PRO A 142 -24.71 6.47 -8.04
C PRO A 142 -25.23 7.23 -6.83
N SER A 143 -24.62 8.38 -6.50
CA SER A 143 -25.09 9.23 -5.41
C SER A 143 -26.33 10.02 -5.80
N GLU A 144 -27.31 10.13 -4.89
CA GLU A 144 -28.47 11.03 -5.06
C GLU A 144 -28.04 12.47 -5.30
N LYS A 145 -26.97 12.93 -4.62
CA LYS A 145 -26.42 14.27 -4.79
C LYS A 145 -25.90 14.48 -6.22
N GLU A 146 -25.22 13.50 -6.79
CA GLU A 146 -24.69 13.57 -8.16
C GLU A 146 -25.83 13.56 -9.19
N LEU A 147 -26.86 12.74 -8.96
CA LEU A 147 -28.06 12.71 -9.80
C LEU A 147 -28.80 14.06 -9.78
N ALA A 148 -28.95 14.66 -8.59
CA ALA A 148 -29.56 15.99 -8.45
C ALA A 148 -28.77 17.07 -9.20
N VAL A 149 -27.43 17.01 -9.19
CA VAL A 149 -26.59 17.92 -9.99
C VAL A 149 -26.85 17.76 -11.48
N ILE A 150 -26.94 16.52 -11.99
CA ILE A 150 -27.24 16.25 -13.41
C ILE A 150 -28.62 16.79 -13.80
N ASP A 151 -29.61 16.59 -12.92
CA ASP A 151 -30.97 17.04 -13.18
C ASP A 151 -31.11 18.57 -13.19
N ALA A 152 -30.31 19.27 -12.38
CA ALA A 152 -30.30 20.72 -12.32
C ALA A 152 -29.52 21.40 -13.48
N LEU A 153 -28.89 20.64 -14.40
CA LEU A 153 -28.06 21.23 -15.46
C LEU A 153 -28.89 22.05 -16.47
N PRO A 154 -28.39 23.24 -16.89
CA PRO A 154 -29.04 24.09 -17.90
C PRO A 154 -28.76 23.58 -19.32
N VAL A 155 -29.26 22.39 -19.64
CA VAL A 155 -29.12 21.70 -20.94
C VAL A 155 -30.46 21.15 -21.41
N SER A 156 -30.55 20.79 -22.70
CA SER A 156 -31.74 20.14 -23.25
C SER A 156 -32.00 18.79 -22.57
N GLU A 157 -33.26 18.33 -22.61
CA GLU A 157 -33.64 17.01 -22.09
C GLU A 157 -32.86 15.89 -22.80
N THR A 158 -32.66 16.01 -24.11
CA THR A 158 -31.84 15.08 -24.90
C THR A 158 -30.40 15.00 -24.39
N ALA A 159 -29.76 16.14 -24.16
CA ALA A 159 -28.39 16.19 -23.65
C ALA A 159 -28.29 15.61 -22.23
N ARG A 160 -29.29 15.88 -21.37
CA ARG A 160 -29.40 15.30 -20.02
C ARG A 160 -29.54 13.79 -20.06
N HIS A 161 -30.43 13.26 -20.89
CA HIS A 161 -30.63 11.82 -21.05
C HIS A 161 -29.34 11.10 -21.49
N LEU A 162 -28.65 11.66 -22.49
CA LEU A 162 -27.36 11.13 -22.95
C LEU A 162 -26.30 11.17 -21.82
N LEU A 163 -26.27 12.25 -21.04
CA LEU A 163 -25.37 12.36 -19.89
C LEU A 163 -25.66 11.29 -18.84
N LEU A 164 -26.93 11.07 -18.49
CA LEU A 164 -27.36 10.02 -17.56
C LEU A 164 -26.99 8.62 -18.09
N GLU A 165 -27.20 8.32 -19.37
CA GLU A 165 -26.79 7.05 -19.98
C GLU A 165 -25.28 6.81 -19.81
N LYS A 166 -24.45 7.84 -20.07
CA LYS A 166 -22.99 7.75 -19.86
C LYS A 166 -22.61 7.65 -18.39
N TYR A 167 -23.33 8.33 -17.51
CA TYR A 167 -23.14 8.26 -16.07
C TYR A 167 -23.43 6.85 -15.52
N PHE A 168 -24.60 6.29 -15.80
CA PHE A 168 -24.97 4.93 -15.36
C PHE A 168 -24.11 3.83 -15.99
N SER A 169 -23.65 4.01 -17.23
CA SER A 169 -22.67 3.09 -17.84
C SER A 169 -21.26 3.23 -17.27
N GLY A 170 -21.02 4.20 -16.39
CA GLY A 170 -19.73 4.43 -15.76
C GLY A 170 -18.68 5.05 -16.69
N LYS A 171 -19.13 5.69 -17.78
CA LYS A 171 -18.27 6.36 -18.77
C LYS A 171 -18.04 7.83 -18.45
N ILE A 172 -18.61 8.33 -17.35
CA ILE A 172 -18.35 9.67 -16.83
C ILE A 172 -17.55 9.52 -15.55
N GLY A 173 -16.34 10.07 -15.60
CA GLY A 173 -15.47 10.28 -14.45
C GLY A 173 -14.83 11.66 -14.60
N LEU A 174 -15.12 12.56 -13.66
CA LEU A 174 -14.48 13.88 -13.60
C LEU A 174 -13.73 14.00 -12.29
N GLU A 175 -12.41 14.06 -12.39
CA GLU A 175 -11.56 14.43 -11.28
C GLU A 175 -11.62 15.94 -11.03
N GLY A 176 -11.63 16.34 -9.76
CA GLY A 176 -11.64 17.74 -9.35
C GLY A 176 -10.30 18.47 -9.45
N ASP A 177 -10.34 19.78 -9.50
CA ASP A 177 -9.18 20.68 -9.47
C ASP A 177 -8.95 21.32 -8.09
N LEU A 178 -9.91 21.25 -7.16
CA LEU A 178 -9.74 21.83 -5.82
C LEU A 178 -8.88 20.94 -4.93
N ASN A 179 -7.89 21.53 -4.27
CA ASN A 179 -7.11 20.84 -3.24
C ASN A 179 -8.04 20.31 -2.13
N PRO A 180 -8.14 18.99 -1.94
CA PRO A 180 -9.15 18.42 -1.06
C PRO A 180 -8.73 18.41 0.41
N ILE A 181 -7.44 18.60 0.73
CA ILE A 181 -6.93 18.56 2.11
C ILE A 181 -6.50 19.95 2.58
N ARG A 182 -7.09 20.40 3.68
CA ARG A 182 -6.69 21.60 4.43
C ARG A 182 -5.65 21.20 5.46
N VAL A 183 -4.37 21.31 5.10
CA VAL A 183 -3.25 20.67 5.82
C VAL A 183 -3.13 21.06 7.29
N LYS A 184 -3.37 22.34 7.64
CA LYS A 184 -3.22 22.80 9.03
C LYS A 184 -4.37 22.27 9.88
N GLU A 185 -5.56 22.27 9.33
CA GLU A 185 -6.82 21.82 9.89
C GLU A 185 -6.79 20.29 10.08
N ALA A 186 -6.29 19.55 9.08
CA ALA A 186 -6.04 18.12 9.18
C ALA A 186 -5.00 17.80 10.26
N ALA A 187 -3.93 18.58 10.38
CA ALA A 187 -2.96 18.39 11.46
C ALA A 187 -3.58 18.65 12.84
N ARG A 188 -4.45 19.67 12.98
CA ARG A 188 -5.23 19.91 14.20
C ARG A 188 -6.18 18.76 14.50
N MET A 189 -6.78 18.12 13.49
CA MET A 189 -7.57 16.91 13.67
C MET A 189 -6.74 15.78 14.31
N PHE A 190 -5.55 15.49 13.79
CA PHE A 190 -4.67 14.46 14.40
C PHE A 190 -4.26 14.85 15.83
N GLU A 191 -3.96 16.13 16.06
CA GLU A 191 -3.63 16.65 17.39
C GLU A 191 -4.79 16.49 18.38
N GLN A 192 -6.02 16.78 17.96
CA GLN A 192 -7.23 16.59 18.77
C GLN A 192 -7.45 15.11 19.09
N VAL A 193 -7.28 14.19 18.12
CA VAL A 193 -7.34 12.75 18.41
C VAL A 193 -6.32 12.36 19.46
N ILE A 194 -5.06 12.79 19.32
CA ILE A 194 -4.01 12.48 20.30
C ILE A 194 -4.34 13.09 21.68
N TYR A 195 -4.83 14.33 21.72
CA TYR A 195 -5.20 15.03 22.94
C TYR A 195 -6.33 14.29 23.69
N GLU A 196 -7.42 13.91 23.01
CA GLU A 196 -8.52 13.18 23.62
C GLU A 196 -8.06 11.82 24.16
N GLU A 197 -7.27 11.06 23.40
CA GLU A 197 -6.75 9.77 23.84
C GLU A 197 -5.78 9.90 25.03
N TRP A 198 -4.97 10.96 25.07
CA TRP A 198 -4.11 11.25 26.21
C TRP A 198 -4.92 11.64 27.44
N ARG A 199 -5.90 12.54 27.29
CA ARG A 199 -6.73 13.06 28.38
C ARG A 199 -7.63 11.99 28.98
N ASP A 200 -8.33 11.24 28.13
CA ASP A 200 -9.41 10.34 28.55
C ASP A 200 -8.91 8.92 28.84
N ASN A 201 -7.87 8.47 28.12
CA ASN A 201 -7.36 7.09 28.21
C ASN A 201 -5.91 7.01 28.72
N GLY A 202 -5.27 8.14 29.05
CA GLY A 202 -3.86 8.17 29.47
C GLY A 202 -2.87 7.76 28.37
N LEU A 203 -3.29 7.75 27.10
CA LEU A 203 -2.52 7.21 25.99
C LEU A 203 -1.56 8.25 25.40
N GLU A 204 -0.35 8.33 25.94
CA GLU A 204 0.68 9.26 25.48
C GLU A 204 1.20 8.94 24.07
N ALA A 205 1.38 9.97 23.23
CA ALA A 205 1.94 9.80 21.89
C ALA A 205 3.43 9.49 21.92
N LYS A 206 3.79 8.34 21.33
CA LYS A 206 5.17 7.87 21.13
C LYS A 206 5.56 8.06 19.67
N PHE A 207 6.78 8.55 19.44
CA PHE A 207 7.29 8.76 18.07
C PHE A 207 7.41 7.45 17.26
N GLY A 208 7.78 6.36 17.94
CA GLY A 208 7.99 5.06 17.30
C GLY A 208 9.34 4.90 16.62
N ARG A 209 9.72 3.65 16.35
CA ARG A 209 10.97 3.27 15.70
C ARG A 209 10.70 2.88 14.26
N GLU A 210 11.29 3.62 13.33
CA GLU A 210 11.22 3.31 11.90
C GLU A 210 11.88 1.96 11.59
N HIS A 211 11.26 1.18 10.71
CA HIS A 211 11.87 0.03 10.08
C HIS A 211 13.07 0.45 9.24
N LYS A 212 14.17 -0.29 9.35
CA LYS A 212 15.41 -0.04 8.60
C LYS A 212 15.89 -1.33 7.97
N TRP A 213 16.74 -1.17 6.95
CA TRP A 213 17.60 -2.25 6.52
C TRP A 213 18.40 -2.77 7.72
N SER A 214 18.41 -4.08 7.91
CA SER A 214 19.20 -4.72 8.96
C SER A 214 20.68 -4.41 8.77
N ARG A 215 21.42 -4.44 9.88
CA ARG A 215 22.88 -4.23 9.85
C ARG A 215 23.58 -5.28 9.00
N GLU A 216 23.06 -6.49 9.00
CA GLU A 216 23.59 -7.62 8.24
C GLU A 216 23.35 -7.45 6.73
N PHE A 217 22.12 -7.16 6.29
CA PHE A 217 21.84 -6.80 4.90
C PHE A 217 22.72 -5.63 4.43
N SER A 218 22.88 -4.62 5.28
CA SER A 218 23.66 -3.41 4.95
C SER A 218 25.13 -3.69 4.61
N ARG A 219 25.71 -4.81 5.05
CA ARG A 219 27.07 -5.23 4.67
C ARG A 219 27.16 -5.67 3.20
N HIS A 220 26.06 -6.16 2.64
CA HIS A 220 25.96 -6.68 1.28
C HIS A 220 25.12 -5.79 0.36
N ALA A 221 24.52 -4.72 0.91
CA ALA A 221 23.63 -3.79 0.22
C ALA A 221 24.11 -3.30 -1.15
N GLN A 222 25.43 -3.12 -1.33
CA GLN A 222 26.01 -2.65 -2.60
C GLN A 222 25.62 -3.51 -3.81
N GLN A 223 25.38 -4.83 -3.63
CA GLN A 223 24.92 -5.70 -4.72
C GLN A 223 23.49 -5.41 -5.19
N PHE A 224 22.72 -4.68 -4.37
CA PHE A 224 21.36 -4.23 -4.64
C PHE A 224 21.28 -2.72 -4.91
N SER A 225 22.41 -2.02 -5.11
CA SER A 225 22.38 -0.61 -5.50
C SER A 225 21.73 -0.46 -6.88
N PRO A 226 20.90 0.59 -7.11
CA PRO A 226 20.65 1.73 -6.21
C PRO A 226 19.54 1.52 -5.18
N ILE A 227 18.87 0.37 -5.14
CA ILE A 227 17.70 0.15 -4.27
C ILE A 227 18.06 0.30 -2.80
N SER A 228 19.20 -0.27 -2.39
CA SER A 228 19.68 -0.21 -1.01
C SER A 228 20.06 1.18 -0.52
N ASP A 229 20.32 2.11 -1.45
CA ASP A 229 20.71 3.49 -1.13
C ASP A 229 19.50 4.31 -0.65
N PHE A 230 18.29 3.85 -0.97
CA PHE A 230 17.04 4.39 -0.45
C PHE A 230 16.66 3.75 0.89
N SER A 231 15.83 4.42 1.69
CA SER A 231 15.29 3.83 2.92
C SER A 231 14.38 2.62 2.61
N LYS A 232 14.44 1.57 3.45
CA LYS A 232 13.53 0.40 3.38
C LYS A 232 12.06 0.81 3.20
N LEU A 233 11.59 1.75 4.01
CA LEU A 233 10.22 2.26 3.94
C LEU A 233 9.87 2.82 2.55
N LEU A 234 10.73 3.67 1.98
CA LEU A 234 10.52 4.21 0.63
C LEU A 234 10.45 3.11 -0.43
N VAL A 235 11.33 2.12 -0.37
CA VAL A 235 11.36 1.00 -1.33
C VAL A 235 10.10 0.13 -1.21
N ALA A 236 9.61 -0.10 0.01
CA ALA A 236 8.40 -0.87 0.24
C ALA A 236 7.14 -0.12 -0.24
N MET A 237 7.04 1.19 0.05
CA MET A 237 5.89 2.01 -0.36
C MET A 237 5.84 2.25 -1.86
N SER A 238 6.99 2.52 -2.51
CA SER A 238 7.03 2.73 -3.97
C SER A 238 6.57 1.50 -4.75
N ARG A 239 6.57 0.34 -4.09
CA ARG A 239 6.04 -0.89 -4.63
C ARG A 239 4.65 -1.23 -4.11
N GLY A 240 4.16 -0.66 -3.01
CA GLY A 240 2.93 -1.10 -2.35
C GLY A 240 3.06 -2.53 -1.81
N VAL A 241 4.08 -2.76 -0.98
CA VAL A 241 4.36 -4.06 -0.33
C VAL A 241 4.73 -3.90 1.14
N THR A 242 4.31 -2.80 1.77
CA THR A 242 4.58 -2.57 3.20
C THR A 242 3.93 -3.64 4.07
N ASP A 243 2.74 -4.12 3.68
CA ASP A 243 2.02 -5.22 4.32
C ASP A 243 2.83 -6.53 4.33
N ILE A 244 3.68 -6.73 3.32
CA ILE A 244 4.47 -7.95 3.16
C ILE A 244 5.73 -7.94 4.02
N TYR A 245 6.45 -6.81 4.05
CA TYR A 245 7.83 -6.74 4.57
C TYR A 245 7.99 -5.84 5.81
N MET A 246 6.89 -5.31 6.32
CA MET A 246 6.88 -4.35 7.43
C MET A 246 5.59 -4.51 8.27
N THR A 247 5.19 -5.75 8.56
CA THR A 247 3.98 -6.04 9.36
C THR A 247 4.05 -5.43 10.75
N THR A 248 2.89 -5.02 11.27
CA THR A 248 2.71 -4.51 12.63
C THR A 248 2.00 -5.51 13.55
N GLU A 249 1.51 -6.63 12.99
CA GLU A 249 0.61 -7.60 13.65
C GLU A 249 -0.73 -7.01 14.10
N LYS A 250 -1.07 -5.79 13.67
CA LYS A 250 -2.31 -5.07 14.01
C LYS A 250 -3.27 -4.92 12.83
N GLU A 251 -2.85 -5.33 11.63
CA GLU A 251 -3.61 -5.15 10.39
C GLU A 251 -4.94 -5.90 10.43
N ALA A 252 -4.97 -7.11 10.99
CA ALA A 252 -6.19 -7.92 11.10
C ALA A 252 -7.25 -7.25 11.99
N ASP A 253 -6.84 -6.68 13.12
CA ASP A 253 -7.75 -5.99 14.03
C ASP A 253 -8.23 -4.65 13.46
N LEU A 254 -7.34 -3.89 12.81
CA LEU A 254 -7.74 -2.65 12.13
C LEU A 254 -8.70 -2.94 10.97
N ARG A 255 -8.46 -4.00 10.17
CA ARG A 255 -9.38 -4.41 9.10
C ARG A 255 -10.75 -4.79 9.65
N ARG A 256 -10.80 -5.52 10.76
CA ARG A 256 -12.07 -5.85 11.42
C ARG A 256 -12.85 -4.60 11.82
N PHE A 257 -12.17 -3.66 12.48
CA PHE A 257 -12.75 -2.36 12.84
C PHE A 257 -13.31 -1.62 11.60
N ILE A 258 -12.59 -1.63 10.48
CA ILE A 258 -13.04 -1.00 9.23
C ILE A 258 -14.31 -1.67 8.72
N LEU A 259 -14.35 -3.00 8.66
CA LEU A 259 -15.49 -3.76 8.14
C LEU A 259 -16.77 -3.59 8.99
N GLU A 260 -16.62 -3.24 10.27
CA GLU A 260 -17.72 -2.91 11.18
C GLU A 260 -18.31 -1.51 10.93
N GLN A 261 -17.62 -0.64 10.20
CA GLN A 261 -18.13 0.71 9.91
C GLN A 261 -19.28 0.69 8.91
N PRO A 262 -20.18 1.70 8.90
CA PRO A 262 -21.19 1.84 7.88
C PRO A 262 -20.60 1.97 6.47
N PHE A 263 -21.39 1.61 5.44
CA PHE A 263 -21.00 1.89 4.06
C PHE A 263 -21.03 3.40 3.79
N ARG A 264 -20.07 3.92 3.03
CA ARG A 264 -20.00 5.34 2.66
C ARG A 264 -21.26 5.85 1.95
N ALA A 265 -21.96 4.97 1.23
CA ALA A 265 -23.23 5.28 0.58
C ALA A 265 -24.33 5.71 1.56
N SER A 266 -24.24 5.36 2.85
CA SER A 266 -25.17 5.82 3.88
C SER A 266 -24.83 7.20 4.44
N GLY A 267 -23.84 7.92 3.87
CA GLY A 267 -23.37 9.22 4.35
C GLY A 267 -22.50 9.18 5.61
N ASN A 268 -22.32 8.00 6.22
CA ASN A 268 -21.62 7.81 7.50
C ASN A 268 -20.40 6.87 7.34
N GLY A 269 -19.71 6.96 6.21
CA GLY A 269 -18.47 6.21 6.00
C GLY A 269 -17.37 6.66 6.96
N MET A 270 -16.40 5.79 7.17
CA MET A 270 -15.26 6.02 8.04
C MET A 270 -14.45 7.26 7.61
N THR A 271 -14.14 8.12 8.57
CA THR A 271 -13.40 9.38 8.37
C THR A 271 -11.91 9.24 8.72
N LEU A 272 -11.09 10.27 8.40
CA LEU A 272 -9.65 10.24 8.65
C LEU A 272 -9.32 10.13 10.15
N ASP A 273 -10.06 10.86 10.98
CA ASP A 273 -9.92 10.86 12.43
C ASP A 273 -10.28 9.50 13.04
N GLN A 274 -11.36 8.86 12.59
CA GLN A 274 -11.81 7.55 13.06
C GLN A 274 -10.76 6.47 12.75
N LEU A 275 -10.28 6.42 11.51
CA LEU A 275 -9.26 5.44 11.11
C LEU A 275 -7.96 5.64 11.89
N PHE A 276 -7.51 6.89 12.02
CA PHE A 276 -6.31 7.20 12.78
C PHE A 276 -6.44 6.84 14.26
N ARG A 277 -7.56 7.22 14.90
CA ARG A 277 -7.83 6.91 16.31
C ARG A 277 -7.81 5.39 16.56
N ALA A 278 -8.49 4.62 15.72
CA ALA A 278 -8.52 3.16 15.84
C ALA A 278 -7.10 2.55 15.75
N SER A 279 -6.33 2.96 14.75
CA SER A 279 -4.95 2.48 14.60
C SER A 279 -4.01 2.96 15.71
N TYR A 280 -4.18 4.19 16.19
CA TYR A 280 -3.42 4.78 17.28
C TYR A 280 -3.64 4.04 18.61
N ARG A 281 -4.89 3.65 18.90
CA ARG A 281 -5.24 2.79 20.03
C ARG A 281 -4.62 1.40 19.91
N LEU A 282 -4.77 0.74 18.75
CA LEU A 282 -4.17 -0.57 18.48
C LEU A 282 -2.63 -0.57 18.59
N SER A 283 -2.02 0.59 18.31
CA SER A 283 -0.58 0.81 18.36
C SER A 283 -0.09 1.38 19.70
N GLU A 284 -0.93 1.42 20.73
CA GLU A 284 -0.58 1.88 22.08
C GLU A 284 0.12 3.26 22.11
N GLY A 285 -0.41 4.18 21.31
CA GLY A 285 0.09 5.54 21.18
C GLY A 285 1.31 5.71 20.27
N ASN A 286 1.83 4.63 19.67
CA ASN A 286 2.94 4.69 18.73
C ASN A 286 2.47 5.19 17.35
N VAL A 287 2.75 6.46 17.05
CA VAL A 287 2.23 7.13 15.84
C VAL A 287 2.86 6.59 14.56
N TYR A 288 4.15 6.23 14.57
CA TYR A 288 4.76 5.55 13.41
C TYR A 288 4.06 4.22 13.10
N LEU A 289 3.85 3.40 14.13
CA LEU A 289 3.22 2.09 13.97
C LEU A 289 1.73 2.24 13.58
N ALA A 290 1.04 3.26 14.09
CA ALA A 290 -0.33 3.56 13.72
C ALA A 290 -0.46 3.91 12.23
N LEU A 291 0.40 4.79 11.73
CA LEU A 291 0.43 5.16 10.31
C LEU A 291 0.84 3.97 9.42
N LEU A 292 1.82 3.17 9.85
CA LEU A 292 2.24 1.97 9.12
C LEU A 292 1.15 0.90 9.09
N THR A 293 0.41 0.68 10.18
CA THR A 293 -0.70 -0.28 10.21
C THR A 293 -1.81 0.13 9.24
N ILE A 294 -2.15 1.42 9.20
CA ILE A 294 -3.10 1.96 8.21
C ILE A 294 -2.57 1.71 6.80
N GLN A 295 -1.30 2.06 6.56
CA GLN A 295 -0.68 1.88 5.25
C GLN A 295 -0.65 0.41 4.81
N ASN A 296 -0.40 -0.52 5.73
CA ASN A 296 -0.38 -1.95 5.44
C ASN A 296 -1.78 -2.46 5.07
N VAL A 297 -2.81 -2.09 5.83
CA VAL A 297 -4.21 -2.43 5.47
C VAL A 297 -4.55 -1.89 4.07
N LEU A 298 -4.15 -0.66 3.77
CA LEU A 298 -4.37 -0.05 2.46
C LEU A 298 -3.53 -0.72 1.34
N ALA A 299 -2.32 -1.21 1.64
CA ALA A 299 -1.45 -1.85 0.67
C ALA A 299 -1.97 -3.23 0.19
N ILE A 300 -2.68 -3.98 1.04
CA ILE A 300 -3.17 -5.34 0.74
C ILE A 300 -3.97 -5.36 -0.57
N GLN A 301 -4.89 -4.41 -0.74
CA GLN A 301 -5.82 -4.37 -1.87
C GLN A 301 -5.43 -3.33 -2.93
N TRP A 302 -4.27 -2.68 -2.77
CA TRP A 302 -3.80 -1.61 -3.67
C TRP A 302 -3.76 -2.05 -5.13
N ARG A 303 -3.34 -3.30 -5.37
CA ARG A 303 -3.19 -3.86 -6.72
C ARG A 303 -4.42 -4.57 -7.26
N ASP A 304 -5.50 -4.63 -6.48
CA ASP A 304 -6.74 -5.23 -6.97
C ASP A 304 -7.36 -4.33 -8.05
N GLN A 305 -7.67 -4.92 -9.20
CA GLN A 305 -8.29 -4.21 -10.34
C GLN A 305 -9.71 -3.75 -10.01
N ASN A 306 -10.36 -4.40 -9.05
CA ASN A 306 -11.70 -4.10 -8.56
C ASN A 306 -11.66 -3.48 -7.16
N ARG A 307 -10.54 -2.87 -6.73
CA ARG A 307 -10.38 -2.33 -5.37
C ARG A 307 -11.52 -1.40 -4.93
N GLU A 308 -12.11 -0.64 -5.85
CA GLU A 308 -13.22 0.28 -5.57
C GLU A 308 -14.54 -0.40 -5.19
N SER A 309 -14.72 -1.67 -5.51
CA SER A 309 -15.93 -2.44 -5.17
C SER A 309 -15.78 -3.36 -3.96
N LEU A 310 -14.60 -3.38 -3.33
CA LEU A 310 -14.34 -4.17 -2.12
C LEU A 310 -15.12 -3.59 -0.92
N SER A 311 -15.66 -4.45 -0.05
CA SER A 311 -16.45 -4.04 1.12
C SER A 311 -15.66 -3.09 2.03
N SER A 312 -14.38 -3.38 2.28
CA SER A 312 -13.44 -2.50 3.00
C SER A 312 -13.37 -1.10 2.37
N THR A 313 -13.15 -1.02 1.06
CA THR A 313 -13.07 0.23 0.31
C THR A 313 -14.35 1.05 0.40
N LEU A 314 -15.49 0.37 0.35
CA LEU A 314 -16.81 0.98 0.46
C LEU A 314 -17.11 1.51 1.87
N ARG A 315 -16.25 1.26 2.88
CA ARG A 315 -16.37 1.85 4.22
C ARG A 315 -15.72 3.23 4.31
N PHE A 316 -14.72 3.54 3.49
CA PHE A 316 -14.03 4.82 3.57
C PHE A 316 -14.87 5.95 2.96
N SER A 317 -15.03 7.04 3.70
CA SER A 317 -15.57 8.28 3.15
C SER A 317 -14.63 8.86 2.08
N PRO A 318 -15.16 9.54 1.05
CA PRO A 318 -14.32 10.23 0.07
C PRO A 318 -13.41 11.27 0.74
N ILE A 319 -12.18 11.39 0.24
CA ILE A 319 -11.22 12.44 0.66
C ILE A 319 -10.68 13.26 -0.52
N VAL A 320 -11.31 13.10 -1.69
CA VAL A 320 -10.99 13.81 -2.94
C VAL A 320 -12.27 14.26 -3.63
N ASN A 321 -12.16 15.29 -4.46
CA ASN A 321 -13.25 15.74 -5.32
C ASN A 321 -13.31 14.87 -6.57
N TYR A 322 -14.41 14.15 -6.74
CA TYR A 322 -14.68 13.37 -7.95
C TYR A 322 -16.17 13.35 -8.25
N PHE A 323 -16.51 13.22 -9.52
CA PHE A 323 -17.88 13.04 -10.00
C PHE A 323 -17.99 11.82 -10.92
N GLY A 324 -18.90 10.89 -10.61
CA GLY A 324 -19.17 9.70 -11.39
C GLY A 324 -18.31 8.48 -11.06
N LYS A 325 -18.31 7.49 -11.95
CA LYS A 325 -17.61 6.22 -11.77
C LYS A 325 -16.16 6.37 -12.25
N GLY A 326 -15.22 5.85 -11.47
CA GLY A 326 -13.79 5.87 -11.80
C GLY A 326 -12.92 6.73 -10.87
N ALA A 327 -13.49 7.25 -9.79
CA ALA A 327 -12.70 7.84 -8.73
C ALA A 327 -11.82 6.76 -8.11
N ASP A 328 -10.51 6.98 -8.06
CA ASP A 328 -9.64 6.16 -7.23
C ASP A 328 -9.70 6.66 -5.78
N HIS A 329 -10.87 6.44 -5.15
CA HIS A 329 -11.09 6.83 -3.77
C HIS A 329 -10.12 6.08 -2.86
N TYR A 330 -10.00 4.77 -3.03
CA TYR A 330 -9.04 3.94 -2.31
C TYR A 330 -7.60 4.38 -2.60
N GLY A 331 -7.30 4.63 -3.88
CA GLY A 331 -6.21 5.46 -4.39
C GLY A 331 -5.69 6.48 -3.41
N SER A 332 -6.57 7.45 -3.25
CA SER A 332 -6.33 8.65 -2.47
C SER A 332 -6.00 8.35 -1.01
N TRP A 333 -6.67 7.37 -0.40
CA TRP A 333 -6.37 6.96 0.98
C TRP A 333 -4.97 6.37 1.11
N TYR A 334 -4.62 5.43 0.22
CA TYR A 334 -3.30 4.81 0.19
C TYR A 334 -2.19 5.84 -0.01
N HIS A 335 -2.34 6.76 -0.97
CA HIS A 335 -1.37 7.82 -1.22
C HIS A 335 -1.25 8.79 -0.05
N LEU A 336 -2.39 9.24 0.52
CA LEU A 336 -2.39 10.17 1.65
C LEU A 336 -1.64 9.58 2.85
N PHE A 337 -1.97 8.36 3.26
CA PHE A 337 -1.33 7.73 4.42
C PHE A 337 0.11 7.31 4.14
N GLY A 338 0.44 6.84 2.95
CA GLY A 338 1.80 6.48 2.57
C GLY A 338 2.74 7.69 2.63
N ILE A 339 2.35 8.79 2.01
CA ILE A 339 3.18 10.00 2.02
C ILE A 339 3.13 10.72 3.38
N THR A 340 2.03 10.63 4.14
CA THR A 340 1.99 11.10 5.54
C THR A 340 2.97 10.31 6.42
N LEU A 341 3.00 8.98 6.31
CA LEU A 341 3.95 8.11 7.00
C LEU A 341 5.41 8.45 6.63
N TYR A 342 5.68 8.68 5.35
CA TYR A 342 7.02 9.07 4.90
C TYR A 342 7.42 10.47 5.40
N GLY A 343 6.51 11.46 5.31
CA GLY A 343 6.72 12.80 5.85
C GLY A 343 6.88 12.83 7.36
N TYR A 344 6.24 11.90 8.07
CA TYR A 344 6.39 11.73 9.51
C TYR A 344 7.79 11.23 9.90
N THR A 345 8.35 10.32 9.12
CA THR A 345 9.68 9.73 9.42
C THR A 345 10.84 10.57 8.87
N ARG A 346 10.65 11.23 7.73
CA ARG A 346 11.72 11.95 7.00
C ARG A 346 11.59 13.47 7.07
N SER A 347 12.51 14.15 6.38
CA SER A 347 12.45 15.61 6.22
C SER A 347 11.37 15.99 5.18
N LEU A 348 10.83 17.20 5.29
CA LEU A 348 9.84 17.71 4.33
C LEU A 348 10.39 17.74 2.89
N LEU A 349 11.68 18.04 2.72
CA LEU A 349 12.31 18.08 1.40
C LEU A 349 12.37 16.69 0.76
N SER A 350 12.80 15.69 1.52
CA SER A 350 12.82 14.29 1.07
C SER A 350 11.43 13.79 0.70
N ALA A 351 10.42 14.12 1.51
CA ALA A 351 9.04 13.70 1.26
C ALA A 351 8.43 14.38 0.03
N LYS A 352 8.69 15.68 -0.16
CA LYS A 352 8.27 16.40 -1.38
C LYS A 352 8.92 15.86 -2.64
N TRP A 353 10.19 15.48 -2.58
CA TRP A 353 10.90 14.91 -3.73
C TRP A 353 10.30 13.56 -4.14
N VAL A 354 10.01 12.69 -3.17
CA VAL A 354 9.33 11.41 -3.43
C VAL A 354 7.94 11.62 -4.02
N ALA A 355 7.13 12.50 -3.44
CA ALA A 355 5.81 12.84 -3.98
C ALA A 355 5.89 13.33 -5.44
N TYR A 356 6.89 14.15 -5.76
CA TYR A 356 7.10 14.62 -7.13
C TYR A 356 7.52 13.49 -8.09
N VAL A 357 8.40 12.58 -7.66
CA VAL A 357 8.84 11.44 -8.46
C VAL A 357 7.68 10.47 -8.73
N GLU A 358 6.81 10.28 -7.73
CA GLU A 358 5.60 9.47 -7.86
C GLU A 358 4.65 10.04 -8.91
N SER A 359 4.27 11.32 -8.78
CA SER A 359 3.46 12.05 -9.77
C SER A 359 4.05 11.99 -11.18
N ALA A 360 5.37 12.17 -11.31
CA ALA A 360 6.02 12.09 -12.62
C ALA A 360 5.97 10.66 -13.20
N GLY A 361 6.07 9.63 -12.35
CA GLY A 361 6.01 8.23 -12.75
C GLY A 361 4.61 7.80 -13.22
N SER A 362 3.56 8.22 -12.51
CA SER A 362 2.17 7.91 -12.87
C SER A 362 1.81 8.53 -14.22
N HIS A 363 2.15 9.81 -14.45
CA HIS A 363 1.95 10.46 -15.74
C HIS A 363 2.63 9.73 -16.91
N VAL A 364 3.83 9.19 -16.72
CA VAL A 364 4.52 8.43 -17.78
C VAL A 364 3.84 7.08 -18.06
N LEU A 365 3.30 6.43 -17.03
CA LEU A 365 2.65 5.12 -17.16
C LEU A 365 1.20 5.21 -17.67
N PHE A 366 0.48 6.28 -17.33
CA PHE A 366 -0.92 6.50 -17.70
C PHE A 366 -1.11 7.51 -18.84
N SER A 367 -0.14 7.56 -19.78
CA SER A 367 -0.27 8.35 -21.02
C SER A 367 -0.52 9.85 -20.82
N PHE A 368 0.05 10.43 -19.75
CA PHE A 368 -0.08 11.85 -19.39
C PHE A 368 -1.52 12.30 -19.10
N GLU A 369 -2.39 11.40 -18.65
CA GLU A 369 -3.66 11.83 -18.04
C GLU A 369 -3.39 12.71 -16.82
N LYS A 370 -4.25 13.70 -16.60
CA LYS A 370 -4.11 14.69 -15.53
C LYS A 370 -4.65 14.07 -14.24
N GLU A 371 -3.80 13.83 -13.26
CA GLU A 371 -4.11 13.26 -11.93
C GLU A 371 -4.01 14.35 -10.84
N THR A 372 -4.86 15.37 -10.96
CA THR A 372 -4.75 16.61 -10.17
C THR A 372 -5.01 16.39 -8.68
N GLN A 373 -5.97 15.52 -8.33
CA GLN A 373 -6.27 15.21 -6.93
C GLN A 373 -5.17 14.36 -6.32
N GLU A 374 -4.62 13.39 -7.05
CA GLU A 374 -3.50 12.58 -6.55
C GLU A 374 -2.28 13.45 -6.24
N ASP A 375 -1.92 14.35 -7.17
CA ASP A 375 -0.86 15.34 -6.96
C ASP A 375 -1.08 16.19 -5.71
N HIS A 376 -2.32 16.64 -5.50
CA HIS A 376 -2.69 17.34 -4.28
C HIS A 376 -2.54 16.44 -3.06
N ILE A 377 -3.06 15.23 -3.07
CA ILE A 377 -2.95 14.28 -1.95
C ILE A 377 -1.49 14.03 -1.58
N ASN A 378 -0.62 13.72 -2.55
CA ASN A 378 0.80 13.46 -2.33
C ASN A 378 1.50 14.69 -1.73
N ALA A 379 1.31 15.88 -2.31
CA ALA A 379 1.93 17.10 -1.82
C ALA A 379 1.45 17.50 -0.41
N LYS A 380 0.19 17.22 -0.07
CA LYS A 380 -0.42 17.59 1.21
C LYS A 380 -0.08 16.57 2.30
N GLY A 381 -0.07 15.27 1.96
CA GLY A 381 0.38 14.19 2.84
C GLY A 381 1.79 14.44 3.39
N ALA A 382 2.72 14.89 2.54
CA ALA A 382 4.11 15.16 2.96
C ALA A 382 4.19 16.26 4.03
N LYS A 383 3.40 17.33 3.85
CA LYS A 383 3.31 18.42 4.82
C LYS A 383 2.60 17.99 6.10
N LEU A 384 1.52 17.22 5.96
CA LEU A 384 0.74 16.68 7.07
C LEU A 384 1.59 15.79 7.97
N GLY A 385 2.33 14.83 7.41
CA GLY A 385 3.27 13.99 8.15
C GLY A 385 4.33 14.79 8.90
N THR A 386 4.86 15.85 8.26
CA THR A 386 5.83 16.75 8.92
C THR A 386 5.22 17.51 10.10
N LEU A 387 3.97 17.97 9.98
CA LEU A 387 3.27 18.64 11.08
C LEU A 387 2.94 17.67 12.21
N LEU A 388 2.46 16.47 11.90
CA LEU A 388 2.21 15.41 12.88
C LEU A 388 3.50 15.03 13.64
N ARG A 389 4.63 14.93 12.94
CA ARG A 389 5.95 14.77 13.58
C ARG A 389 6.25 15.88 14.58
N LYS A 390 5.94 17.14 14.25
CA LYS A 390 6.15 18.27 15.17
C LYS A 390 5.22 18.17 16.38
N ILE A 391 3.95 17.84 16.18
CA ILE A 391 2.97 17.64 17.26
C ILE A 391 3.46 16.61 18.26
N VAL A 392 3.90 15.45 17.79
CA VAL A 392 4.40 14.37 18.65
C VAL A 392 5.72 14.74 19.33
N LYS A 393 6.70 15.27 18.59
CA LYS A 393 8.03 15.59 19.15
C LYS A 393 7.99 16.74 20.16
N LYS A 394 7.14 17.74 19.94
CA LYS A 394 6.98 18.89 20.81
C LYS A 394 5.88 18.72 21.85
N LYS A 395 5.15 17.60 21.79
CA LYS A 395 3.98 17.29 22.62
C LYS A 395 2.97 18.46 22.69
N THR A 396 2.74 19.14 21.56
CA THR A 396 1.84 20.31 21.54
C THR A 396 0.42 19.96 21.95
N TYR A 397 -0.01 18.72 21.68
CA TYR A 397 -1.28 18.16 22.10
C TYR A 397 -1.54 18.26 23.61
N MET A 398 -0.51 18.26 24.47
CA MET A 398 -0.70 18.37 25.93
C MET A 398 -1.20 19.76 26.37
N ASN A 399 -1.00 20.77 25.51
CA ASN A 399 -1.45 22.14 25.75
C ASN A 399 -2.64 22.52 24.86
N SER A 400 -3.18 21.56 24.10
CA SER A 400 -4.35 21.79 23.26
C SER A 400 -5.61 21.91 24.13
N SER A 401 -6.54 22.74 23.67
CA SER A 401 -7.89 22.79 24.22
C SER A 401 -8.78 21.76 23.53
N ASP A 402 -9.77 21.26 24.25
CA ASP A 402 -10.79 20.39 23.66
C ASP A 402 -11.61 21.14 22.60
N ASP A 403 -11.55 20.68 21.36
CA ASP A 403 -12.23 21.29 20.21
C ASP A 403 -12.82 20.19 19.30
N PRO A 404 -13.92 19.54 19.69
CA PRO A 404 -14.49 18.42 18.92
C PRO A 404 -14.93 18.83 17.50
N GLY A 405 -15.11 20.13 17.24
CA GLY A 405 -15.43 20.66 15.92
C GLY A 405 -14.34 20.38 14.87
N VAL A 406 -13.08 20.17 15.28
CA VAL A 406 -12.00 19.86 14.33
C VAL A 406 -12.04 18.43 13.80
N LEU A 407 -12.81 17.54 14.42
CA LEU A 407 -13.01 16.16 13.98
C LEU A 407 -14.07 16.03 12.86
N VAL A 408 -14.80 17.11 12.59
CA VAL A 408 -15.81 17.14 11.52
C VAL A 408 -15.10 17.19 10.16
N PRO A 409 -15.39 16.28 9.20
CA PRO A 409 -14.67 16.22 7.92
C PRO A 409 -14.62 17.54 7.15
N GLN A 410 -15.68 18.35 7.20
CA GLN A 410 -15.76 19.67 6.54
C GLN A 410 -14.76 20.70 7.11
N TYR A 411 -14.21 20.45 8.31
CA TYR A 411 -13.15 21.26 8.89
C TYR A 411 -11.83 21.07 8.14
N TYR A 412 -11.44 19.82 7.90
CA TYR A 412 -10.13 19.46 7.35
C TYR A 412 -10.14 19.03 5.88
N LEU A 413 -11.32 18.77 5.29
CA LEU A 413 -11.52 18.45 3.88
C LEU A 413 -12.21 19.59 3.15
N ASN A 414 -11.94 19.69 1.84
CA ASN A 414 -12.56 20.64 0.92
C ASN A 414 -13.20 19.88 -0.25
N LEU A 415 -14.33 19.23 0.00
CA LEU A 415 -15.04 18.35 -0.94
C LEU A 415 -16.28 19.02 -1.59
N ASN A 416 -16.17 20.32 -1.86
CA ASN A 416 -17.27 21.17 -2.31
C ASN A 416 -17.09 21.65 -3.76
N GLU A 417 -16.32 20.92 -4.57
CA GLU A 417 -16.11 21.30 -5.96
C GLU A 417 -17.41 21.27 -6.77
N ASP A 418 -17.61 22.32 -7.56
CA ASP A 418 -18.74 22.44 -8.47
C ASP A 418 -18.37 21.94 -9.88
N PHE A 419 -18.95 20.80 -10.26
CA PHE A 419 -18.75 20.18 -11.56
C PHE A 419 -19.73 20.69 -12.65
N THR A 420 -20.66 21.57 -12.31
CA THR A 420 -21.79 22.00 -13.17
C THR A 420 -21.33 22.49 -14.55
N ALA A 421 -20.32 23.36 -14.59
CA ALA A 421 -19.84 23.93 -15.86
C ALA A 421 -19.24 22.84 -16.78
N ARG A 422 -18.44 21.93 -16.22
CA ARG A 422 -17.79 20.82 -16.93
C ARG A 422 -18.83 19.80 -17.42
N LEU A 423 -19.80 19.46 -16.59
CA LEU A 423 -20.91 18.58 -16.96
C LEU A 423 -21.79 19.20 -18.05
N THR A 424 -22.09 20.50 -17.96
CA THR A 424 -22.83 21.24 -19.01
C THR A 424 -22.10 21.17 -20.35
N GLN A 425 -20.78 21.40 -20.35
CA GLN A 425 -19.97 21.29 -21.57
C GLN A 425 -19.97 19.87 -22.13
N LEU A 426 -19.84 18.85 -21.28
CA LEU A 426 -19.87 17.45 -21.67
C LEU A 426 -21.21 17.06 -22.29
N ALA A 427 -22.32 17.42 -21.65
CA ALA A 427 -23.67 17.17 -22.13
C ALA A 427 -23.90 17.79 -23.53
N ARG A 428 -23.53 19.06 -23.72
CA ARG A 428 -23.59 19.73 -25.04
C ARG A 428 -22.74 19.04 -26.10
N LYS A 429 -21.58 18.51 -25.72
CA LYS A 429 -20.70 17.77 -26.63
C LYS A 429 -21.29 16.41 -27.02
N LEU A 430 -21.95 15.71 -26.09
CA LEU A 430 -22.63 14.45 -26.37
C LEU A 430 -23.78 14.64 -27.35
N GLU A 431 -24.58 15.70 -27.16
CA GLU A 431 -25.68 16.03 -28.05
C GLU A 431 -25.22 16.34 -29.48
N ARG A 432 -24.14 17.13 -29.65
CA ARG A 432 -23.59 17.46 -30.99
C ARG A 432 -23.00 16.28 -31.77
N LYS A 433 -22.69 15.18 -31.09
CA LYS A 433 -22.11 13.98 -31.72
C LYS A 433 -23.16 13.02 -32.25
N ARG A 434 -24.42 13.26 -31.91
CA ARG A 434 -25.57 12.56 -32.44
C ARG A 434 -25.99 13.23 -33.74
#